data_AF-A0A7J8XEY8-F1
#
_entry.id   AF-A0A7J8XEY8-F1
#
_cell.length_a   1.000
_cell.length_b   1.000
_cell.length_c   1.000
_cell.angle_alpha   90.00
_cell.angle_beta   90.00
_cell.angle_gamma   90.00
#
_symmetry.space_group_name_H-M   'P 1'
#
loop_
_entity.id
_entity.type
_entity.pdbx_description
1 polymer ?
#
loop_
_entity_poly.entity_id
_entity_poly.type
_entity_poly.pdbx_seq_one_letter_code
_entity_poly.pdbx_strand_id
1 'polypeptide(L)'
;MFPCMIARTSTTDVISSGVGGTRNGALQLMHAELQVLSPLVPVREVNFLRFCKQHAEGVWAVVDVSIDTIRETSGAPSFVNCRRLPSGCVVQDMPNGYSKVTWVEHAEYEESQVHQLYHPLLRSGMAFGAQRWVATLQRQCECLAILMSSSVPTRDHTGITASGRRSMLKLAQRMTDNFCAGVCASTVHKWNKLNVGNVDEDVRVMTRKSVDDPGEPPGIVLSAATSVWLPVSPQRLFDFLRDERLRSEWDILSNGGPMQEMAHIAKGQDHGNCVSLLRASAMNANQSSMLILQETCIDAAGSLVVYAPVDIPAMHVVMNGGDSAYVALLPSGFAIVPDGPGSRGATSNGQVNRNGG
;
A
#
# COMPACT_ATOMS: atom_id res chain seq x y z
N MET A 1 1.04 0.20 8.70
CA MET A 1 0.52 -1.17 8.57
C MET A 1 -0.25 -1.40 7.28
N PHE A 2 -1.16 -0.51 6.86
CA PHE A 2 -2.03 -0.74 5.69
C PHE A 2 -2.09 0.45 4.71
N PRO A 3 -0.94 0.96 4.21
CA PRO A 3 -0.87 2.23 3.47
C PRO A 3 -1.73 2.27 2.20
N CYS A 4 -1.91 1.11 1.55
CA CYS A 4 -2.66 0.98 0.30
C CYS A 4 -4.16 0.70 0.51
N MET A 5 -4.60 0.55 1.77
CA MET A 5 -5.98 0.21 2.13
C MET A 5 -6.62 1.24 3.04
N ILE A 6 -5.85 1.90 3.91
CA ILE A 6 -6.31 2.91 4.85
C ILE A 6 -5.64 4.22 4.49
N ALA A 7 -6.42 5.17 3.96
CA ALA A 7 -5.96 6.51 3.66
C ALA A 7 -5.74 7.32 4.94
N ARG A 8 -6.65 7.17 5.89
CA ARG A 8 -6.66 7.83 7.20
C ARG A 8 -7.35 6.95 8.23
N THR A 9 -6.89 7.00 9.46
CA THR A 9 -7.62 6.46 10.60
C THR A 9 -7.37 7.31 11.84
N SER A 10 -8.39 7.45 12.68
CA SER A 10 -8.30 8.13 13.97
C SER A 10 -9.20 7.48 15.01
N THR A 11 -8.79 7.57 16.28
CA THR A 11 -9.69 7.31 17.41
C THR A 11 -10.42 8.60 17.72
N THR A 12 -11.72 8.62 17.48
CA THR A 12 -12.60 9.76 17.72
C THR A 12 -12.94 9.87 19.21
N ASP A 13 -13.15 8.73 19.88
CA ASP A 13 -13.45 8.69 21.30
C ASP A 13 -12.98 7.37 21.95
N VAL A 14 -12.70 7.41 23.26
CA VAL A 14 -12.33 6.24 24.07
C VAL A 14 -13.43 6.02 25.11
N ILE A 15 -14.36 5.11 24.79
CA ILE A 15 -15.49 4.78 25.66
C ILE A 15 -15.03 3.92 26.85
N SER A 16 -14.10 3.00 26.61
CA SER A 16 -13.44 2.19 27.63
C SER A 16 -11.99 1.94 27.24
N SER A 17 -11.06 2.18 28.17
CA SER A 17 -9.62 1.94 27.95
C SER A 17 -9.22 0.48 28.13
N GLY A 18 -10.08 -0.36 28.70
CA GLY A 18 -9.78 -1.75 29.06
C GLY A 18 -9.30 -1.91 30.49
N VAL A 19 -8.90 -3.14 30.86
CA VAL A 19 -8.54 -3.50 32.24
C VAL A 19 -7.03 -3.68 32.40
N GLY A 20 -6.48 -3.16 33.50
CA GLY A 20 -5.11 -3.46 33.94
C GLY A 20 -4.02 -3.02 32.97
N GLY A 21 -4.23 -1.94 32.22
CA GLY A 21 -3.31 -1.45 31.19
C GLY A 21 -3.30 -2.29 29.90
N THR A 22 -4.07 -3.37 29.84
CA THR A 22 -4.28 -4.16 28.62
C THR A 22 -5.45 -3.60 27.80
N ARG A 23 -5.56 -4.01 26.53
CA ARG A 23 -6.72 -3.69 25.70
C ARG A 23 -7.93 -4.60 25.96
N ASN A 24 -7.92 -5.44 27.00
CA ASN A 24 -9.01 -6.36 27.29
C ASN A 24 -10.25 -5.58 27.77
N GLY A 25 -11.33 -5.64 27.00
CA GLY A 25 -12.54 -4.86 27.25
C GLY A 25 -12.44 -3.40 26.78
N ALA A 26 -11.41 -3.04 26.01
CA ALA A 26 -11.30 -1.71 25.44
C ALA A 26 -12.36 -1.51 24.36
N LEU A 27 -13.02 -0.34 24.38
CA LEU A 27 -14.04 0.06 23.42
C LEU A 27 -13.73 1.48 22.95
N GLN A 28 -13.55 1.64 21.65
CA GLN A 28 -13.18 2.91 21.04
C GLN A 28 -14.11 3.24 19.88
N LEU A 29 -14.46 4.52 19.73
CA LEU A 29 -15.08 5.02 18.51
C LEU A 29 -13.97 5.37 17.53
N MET A 30 -14.00 4.76 16.36
CA MET A 30 -12.99 4.89 15.32
C MET A 30 -13.60 5.54 14.08
N HIS A 31 -12.78 6.32 13.39
CA HIS A 31 -13.01 6.77 12.04
C HIS A 31 -11.93 6.18 11.12
N ALA A 32 -12.31 5.72 9.93
CA ALA A 32 -11.36 5.30 8.90
C ALA A 32 -11.84 5.65 7.49
N GLU A 33 -10.87 5.92 6.64
CA GLU A 33 -11.02 6.13 5.20
C GLU A 33 -10.40 4.93 4.47
N LEU A 34 -11.24 4.08 3.89
CA LEU A 34 -10.84 2.86 3.19
C LEU A 34 -10.72 3.12 1.69
N GLN A 35 -9.64 2.62 1.08
CA GLN A 35 -9.32 2.91 -0.32
C GLN A 35 -8.92 1.68 -1.15
N VAL A 36 -9.21 1.77 -2.45
CA VAL A 36 -8.58 1.00 -3.52
C VAL A 36 -7.74 2.01 -4.30
N LEU A 37 -6.51 1.63 -4.67
CA LEU A 37 -5.57 2.52 -5.38
C LEU A 37 -6.01 2.74 -6.82
N SER A 38 -7.04 3.55 -6.99
CA SER A 38 -7.64 3.91 -8.27
C SER A 38 -8.40 5.23 -8.14
N PRO A 39 -8.32 6.14 -9.14
CA PRO A 39 -9.17 7.32 -9.19
C PRO A 39 -10.63 6.99 -9.52
N LEU A 40 -10.93 5.75 -9.93
CA LEU A 40 -12.27 5.31 -10.35
C LEU A 40 -13.06 4.58 -9.24
N VAL A 41 -12.45 4.44 -8.05
CA VAL A 41 -13.11 3.90 -6.86
C VAL A 41 -13.12 4.99 -5.77
N PRO A 42 -14.29 5.45 -5.31
CA PRO A 42 -14.35 6.45 -4.25
C PRO A 42 -13.82 5.89 -2.93
N VAL A 43 -13.16 6.76 -2.15
CA VAL A 43 -12.78 6.48 -0.77
C VAL A 43 -14.04 6.31 0.07
N ARG A 44 -14.01 5.32 0.97
CA ARG A 44 -15.15 5.00 1.84
C ARG A 44 -14.85 5.42 3.26
N GLU A 45 -15.64 6.35 3.75
CA GLU A 45 -15.58 6.79 5.13
C GLU A 45 -16.45 5.86 5.99
N VAL A 46 -15.89 5.34 7.08
CA VAL A 46 -16.61 4.48 8.02
C VAL A 46 -16.34 4.95 9.45
N ASN A 47 -17.42 5.07 10.23
CA ASN A 47 -17.37 5.31 11.67
C ASN A 47 -17.86 4.06 12.38
N PHE A 48 -17.00 3.46 13.21
CA PHE A 48 -17.29 2.16 13.82
C PHE A 48 -16.77 2.09 15.24
N LEU A 49 -17.44 1.27 16.06
CA LEU A 49 -16.94 0.85 17.35
C LEU A 49 -15.92 -0.27 17.16
N ARG A 50 -14.75 -0.11 17.77
CA ARG A 50 -13.73 -1.15 17.90
C ARG A 50 -13.71 -1.68 19.32
N PHE A 51 -14.02 -2.96 19.47
CA PHE A 51 -13.94 -3.68 20.73
C PHE A 51 -12.78 -4.68 20.72
N CYS A 52 -11.93 -4.62 21.74
CA CYS A 52 -10.81 -5.55 21.91
C CYS A 52 -11.08 -6.46 23.12
N LYS A 53 -10.89 -7.77 22.93
CA LYS A 53 -11.10 -8.77 23.98
C LYS A 53 -10.00 -9.81 23.96
N GLN A 54 -9.43 -10.10 25.13
CA GLN A 54 -8.67 -11.32 25.31
C GLN A 54 -9.69 -12.45 25.55
N HIS A 55 -9.86 -13.31 24.56
CA HIS A 55 -10.83 -14.40 24.62
C HIS A 55 -10.29 -15.58 25.44
N ALA A 56 -8.99 -15.84 25.32
CA ALA A 56 -8.24 -16.82 26.09
C ALA A 56 -6.78 -16.35 26.22
N GLU A 57 -5.96 -17.07 27.01
CA GLU A 57 -4.52 -16.85 27.03
C GLU A 57 -3.93 -16.97 25.61
N GLY A 58 -3.13 -15.99 25.19
CA GLY A 58 -2.59 -15.92 23.83
C GLY A 58 -3.60 -15.65 22.70
N VAL A 59 -4.90 -15.47 22.98
CA VAL A 59 -5.94 -15.26 21.95
C VAL A 59 -6.65 -13.93 22.13
N TRP A 60 -6.48 -13.05 21.15
CA TRP A 60 -7.08 -11.73 21.10
C TRP A 60 -8.08 -11.61 19.95
N ALA A 61 -9.24 -11.06 20.22
CA ALA A 61 -10.23 -10.67 19.23
C ALA A 61 -10.33 -9.15 19.16
N VAL A 62 -10.35 -8.62 17.95
CA VAL A 62 -10.70 -7.23 17.64
C VAL A 62 -11.95 -7.28 16.79
N VAL A 63 -13.02 -6.62 17.23
CA VAL A 63 -14.31 -6.58 16.54
C VAL A 63 -14.66 -5.15 16.22
N ASP A 64 -15.00 -4.90 14.96
CA ASP A 64 -15.37 -3.60 14.41
C ASP A 64 -16.83 -3.67 13.91
N VAL A 65 -17.66 -2.72 14.33
CA VAL A 65 -19.06 -2.60 13.88
C VAL A 65 -19.46 -1.13 13.72
N SER A 66 -20.05 -0.79 12.57
CA SER A 66 -20.55 0.55 12.26
C SER A 66 -21.59 1.02 13.29
N ILE A 67 -21.62 2.33 13.55
CA ILE A 67 -22.62 2.97 14.43
C ILE A 67 -23.86 3.47 13.66
N ASP A 68 -23.95 3.18 12.37
CA ASP A 68 -24.96 3.77 11.47
C ASP A 68 -26.39 3.41 11.91
N THR A 69 -26.62 2.19 12.39
CA THR A 69 -27.92 1.74 12.93
C THR A 69 -28.34 2.48 14.21
N ILE A 70 -27.38 2.98 15.00
CA ILE A 70 -27.65 3.76 16.23
C ILE A 70 -28.07 5.19 15.86
N ARG A 71 -27.51 5.72 14.76
CA ARG A 71 -27.83 7.07 14.26
C ARG A 71 -29.18 7.12 13.53
N GLU A 72 -29.61 6.03 12.89
CA GLU A 72 -30.96 5.91 12.30
C GLU A 72 -32.06 6.14 13.33
N THR A 73 -31.87 5.66 14.56
CA THR A 73 -32.83 5.83 15.67
C THR A 73 -32.92 7.29 16.14
N SER A 74 -31.93 8.13 15.79
CA SER A 74 -31.87 9.56 16.15
C SER A 74 -32.39 10.52 15.06
N GLY A 75 -32.95 10.00 13.96
CA GLY A 75 -33.59 10.80 12.90
C GLY A 75 -32.64 11.55 11.96
N ALA A 76 -31.33 11.33 12.06
CA ALA A 76 -30.33 11.86 11.12
C ALA A 76 -30.04 10.83 10.01
N PRO A 77 -29.89 11.24 8.73
CA PRO A 77 -29.50 10.32 7.67
C PRO A 77 -28.12 9.74 8.00
N SER A 78 -28.07 8.43 8.22
CA SER A 78 -26.88 7.69 8.69
C SER A 78 -26.11 7.02 7.55
N PHE A 79 -26.75 6.76 6.42
CA PHE A 79 -26.15 5.98 5.33
C PHE A 79 -25.45 6.91 4.34
N VAL A 80 -24.14 7.08 4.51
CA VAL A 80 -23.30 7.94 3.66
C VAL A 80 -22.48 7.09 2.68
N ASN A 81 -23.06 6.00 2.15
CA ASN A 81 -22.51 5.12 1.08
C ASN A 81 -21.75 3.85 1.53
N CYS A 82 -21.42 3.65 2.82
CA CYS A 82 -20.72 2.45 3.29
C CYS A 82 -20.97 2.21 4.79
N ARG A 83 -21.22 0.96 5.19
CA ARG A 83 -21.25 0.54 6.59
C ARG A 83 -20.54 -0.80 6.80
N ARG A 84 -19.89 -0.93 7.95
CA ARG A 84 -19.20 -2.14 8.39
C ARG A 84 -20.11 -2.95 9.31
N LEU A 85 -20.56 -4.11 8.85
CA LEU A 85 -21.24 -5.09 9.70
C LEU A 85 -20.21 -5.77 10.62
N PRO A 86 -20.62 -6.57 11.62
CA PRO A 86 -19.67 -7.21 12.55
C PRO A 86 -18.50 -7.88 11.82
N SER A 87 -17.33 -7.26 11.94
CA SER A 87 -16.10 -7.58 11.22
C SER A 87 -14.93 -7.55 12.20
N GLY A 88 -13.73 -7.94 11.76
CA GLY A 88 -12.52 -7.80 12.55
C GLY A 88 -11.64 -9.04 12.43
N CYS A 89 -10.82 -9.29 13.45
CA CYS A 89 -9.87 -10.38 13.42
C CYS A 89 -9.66 -11.04 14.78
N VAL A 90 -9.25 -12.31 14.72
CA VAL A 90 -8.71 -13.05 15.85
C VAL A 90 -7.24 -13.29 15.60
N VAL A 91 -6.41 -12.92 16.56
CA VAL A 91 -4.96 -13.14 16.57
C VAL A 91 -4.67 -14.13 17.70
N GLN A 92 -4.11 -15.27 17.32
CA GLN A 92 -3.72 -16.33 18.24
C GLN A 92 -2.20 -16.50 18.20
N ASP A 93 -1.58 -16.43 19.36
CA ASP A 93 -0.17 -16.76 19.55
C ASP A 93 0.06 -18.27 19.36
N MET A 94 1.15 -18.63 18.67
CA MET A 94 1.47 -20.00 18.32
C MET A 94 2.84 -20.41 18.89
N PRO A 95 3.02 -21.67 19.34
CA PRO A 95 4.27 -22.11 19.96
C PRO A 95 5.54 -22.01 19.09
N ASN A 96 5.39 -21.84 17.78
CA ASN A 96 6.49 -21.71 16.82
C ASN A 96 7.00 -20.26 16.67
N GLY A 97 6.49 -19.32 17.48
CA GLY A 97 6.86 -17.89 17.41
C GLY A 97 6.14 -17.10 16.32
N TYR A 98 5.14 -17.70 15.66
CA TYR A 98 4.26 -17.02 14.71
C TYR A 98 2.89 -16.72 15.33
N SER A 99 2.08 -15.94 14.63
CA SER A 99 0.67 -15.75 14.99
C SER A 99 -0.25 -16.33 13.93
N LYS A 100 -1.29 -17.04 14.36
CA LYS A 100 -2.42 -17.41 13.49
C LYS A 100 -3.42 -16.27 13.49
N VAL A 101 -3.68 -15.71 12.31
CA VAL A 101 -4.62 -14.60 12.12
C VAL A 101 -5.82 -15.09 11.32
N THR A 102 -7.01 -14.95 11.88
CA THR A 102 -8.28 -15.17 11.19
C THR A 102 -8.99 -13.84 11.03
N TRP A 103 -9.36 -13.46 9.81
CA TRP A 103 -10.01 -12.19 9.52
C TRP A 103 -11.41 -12.42 8.94
N VAL A 104 -12.38 -11.65 9.42
CA VAL A 104 -13.75 -11.63 8.92
C VAL A 104 -14.06 -10.22 8.48
N GLU A 105 -14.45 -10.07 7.22
CA GLU A 105 -14.87 -8.78 6.68
C GLU A 105 -16.31 -8.91 6.18
N HIS A 106 -17.18 -8.09 6.74
CA HIS A 106 -18.57 -7.98 6.33
C HIS A 106 -18.93 -6.50 6.23
N ALA A 107 -19.17 -6.03 5.01
CA ALA A 107 -19.47 -4.62 4.74
C ALA A 107 -20.53 -4.51 3.66
N GLU A 108 -21.34 -3.47 3.78
CA GLU A 108 -22.30 -3.05 2.76
C GLU A 108 -21.87 -1.68 2.24
N TYR A 109 -21.92 -1.49 0.93
CA TYR A 109 -21.55 -0.23 0.30
C TYR A 109 -22.34 -0.02 -0.98
N GLU A 110 -22.55 1.25 -1.30
CA GLU A 110 -23.21 1.64 -2.54
C GLU A 110 -22.25 1.47 -3.73
N GLU A 111 -22.73 0.79 -4.77
CA GLU A 111 -21.95 0.51 -5.98
C GLU A 111 -22.15 1.56 -7.08
N SER A 112 -23.15 2.45 -6.95
CA SER A 112 -23.57 3.41 -8.00
C SER A 112 -22.47 4.39 -8.40
N GLN A 113 -21.56 4.70 -7.48
CA GLN A 113 -20.45 5.64 -7.66
C GLN A 113 -19.15 4.97 -8.12
N VAL A 114 -19.15 3.65 -8.34
CA VAL A 114 -17.97 2.90 -8.74
C VAL A 114 -17.98 2.70 -10.25
N HIS A 115 -16.86 3.01 -10.91
CA HIS A 115 -16.73 2.77 -12.34
C HIS A 115 -16.82 1.27 -12.67
N GLN A 116 -17.42 0.94 -13.82
CA GLN A 116 -17.75 -0.44 -14.18
C GLN A 116 -16.55 -1.38 -14.23
N LEU A 117 -15.38 -0.83 -14.57
CA LEU A 117 -14.10 -1.52 -14.57
C LEU A 117 -13.80 -2.23 -13.24
N TYR A 118 -14.25 -1.67 -12.11
CA TYR A 118 -13.94 -2.17 -10.78
C TYR A 118 -15.03 -3.04 -10.16
N HIS A 119 -16.22 -3.16 -10.77
CA HIS A 119 -17.29 -4.02 -10.26
C HIS A 119 -16.82 -5.46 -10.01
N PRO A 120 -16.09 -6.14 -10.94
CA PRO A 120 -15.64 -7.50 -10.71
C PRO A 120 -14.72 -7.65 -9.48
N LEU A 121 -13.78 -6.72 -9.29
CA LEU A 121 -12.86 -6.70 -8.15
C LEU A 121 -13.60 -6.47 -6.83
N LEU A 122 -14.62 -5.60 -6.82
CA LEU A 122 -15.41 -5.31 -5.63
C LEU A 122 -16.33 -6.48 -5.27
N ARG A 123 -17.09 -7.00 -6.23
CA ARG A 123 -18.07 -8.07 -6.01
C ARG A 123 -17.42 -9.40 -5.62
N SER A 124 -16.19 -9.64 -6.05
CA SER A 124 -15.40 -10.79 -5.60
C SER A 124 -14.85 -10.66 -4.18
N GLY A 125 -14.98 -9.51 -3.53
CA GLY A 125 -14.42 -9.23 -2.22
C GLY A 125 -12.89 -9.02 -2.23
N MET A 126 -12.25 -8.99 -3.40
CA MET A 126 -10.79 -8.80 -3.48
C MET A 126 -10.37 -7.36 -3.16
N ALA A 127 -11.25 -6.38 -3.42
CA ALA A 127 -10.98 -4.97 -3.12
C ALA A 127 -10.94 -4.65 -1.62
N PHE A 128 -11.92 -5.14 -0.83
CA PHE A 128 -12.10 -4.72 0.56
C PHE A 128 -12.21 -5.90 1.54
N GLY A 129 -12.23 -7.13 1.05
CA GLY A 129 -12.46 -8.32 1.86
C GLY A 129 -11.25 -8.78 2.68
N ALA A 130 -11.50 -9.80 3.52
CA ALA A 130 -10.56 -10.35 4.49
C ALA A 130 -9.22 -10.79 3.87
N GLN A 131 -9.23 -11.34 2.64
CA GLN A 131 -8.01 -11.79 1.98
C GLN A 131 -7.00 -10.65 1.78
N ARG A 132 -7.48 -9.45 1.43
CA ARG A 132 -6.61 -8.27 1.23
C ARG A 132 -6.02 -7.78 2.54
N TRP A 133 -6.81 -7.80 3.62
CA TRP A 133 -6.34 -7.46 4.97
C TRP A 133 -5.24 -8.40 5.44
N VAL A 134 -5.46 -9.72 5.33
CA VAL A 134 -4.49 -10.73 5.75
C VAL A 134 -3.22 -10.67 4.91
N ALA A 135 -3.34 -10.57 3.58
CA ALA A 135 -2.18 -10.48 2.69
C ALA A 135 -1.33 -9.24 2.98
N THR A 136 -1.97 -8.08 3.19
CA THR A 136 -1.27 -6.84 3.52
C THR A 136 -0.61 -6.91 4.90
N LEU A 137 -1.30 -7.48 5.89
CA LEU A 137 -0.75 -7.68 7.23
C LEU A 137 0.48 -8.59 7.19
N GLN A 138 0.37 -9.73 6.51
CA GLN A 138 1.48 -10.68 6.37
C GLN A 138 2.70 -10.00 5.75
N ARG A 139 2.53 -9.33 4.59
CA ARG A 139 3.62 -8.62 3.93
C ARG A 139 4.27 -7.58 4.84
N GLN A 140 3.46 -6.83 5.60
CA GLN A 140 4.00 -5.82 6.51
C GLN A 140 4.76 -6.46 7.67
N CYS A 141 4.27 -7.56 8.23
CA CYS A 141 4.97 -8.33 9.26
C CYS A 141 6.30 -8.89 8.75
N GLU A 142 6.36 -9.40 7.52
CA GLU A 142 7.60 -9.84 6.89
C GLU A 142 8.62 -8.70 6.75
N CYS A 143 8.16 -7.53 6.27
CA CYS A 143 9.01 -6.34 6.15
C CYS A 143 9.54 -5.86 7.51
N LEU A 144 8.67 -5.84 8.53
CA LEU A 144 9.06 -5.49 9.90
C LEU A 144 10.05 -6.50 10.51
N ALA A 145 9.85 -7.80 10.26
CA ALA A 145 10.78 -8.83 10.72
C ALA A 145 12.18 -8.63 10.12
N ILE A 146 12.26 -8.31 8.82
CA ILE A 146 13.53 -7.99 8.15
C ILE A 146 14.15 -6.72 8.76
N LEU A 147 13.35 -5.67 9.00
CA LEU A 147 13.80 -4.41 9.63
C LEU A 147 14.34 -4.58 11.05
N MET A 148 13.76 -5.53 11.80
CA MET A 148 14.15 -5.84 13.17
C MET A 148 15.30 -6.84 13.24
N SER A 149 15.55 -7.60 12.18
CA SER A 149 16.69 -8.52 12.11
C SER A 149 18.01 -7.75 12.09
N SER A 150 18.94 -8.14 12.98
CA SER A 150 20.29 -7.58 13.06
C SER A 150 21.27 -8.24 12.09
N SER A 151 20.85 -9.30 11.40
CA SER A 151 21.67 -10.06 10.45
C SER A 151 21.83 -9.27 9.16
N VAL A 152 23.00 -8.66 8.98
CA VAL A 152 23.44 -8.16 7.68
C VAL A 152 23.61 -9.37 6.76
N PRO A 153 22.96 -9.43 5.58
CA PRO A 153 23.28 -10.45 4.58
C PRO A 153 24.79 -10.39 4.32
N THR A 154 25.47 -11.51 4.52
CA THR A 154 26.94 -11.63 4.57
C THR A 154 27.65 -11.34 3.25
N ARG A 155 27.00 -10.67 2.28
CA ARG A 155 27.51 -10.55 0.91
C ARG A 155 26.98 -9.42 0.04
N ASP A 156 26.61 -8.27 0.60
CA ASP A 156 26.26 -7.12 -0.26
C ASP A 156 27.44 -6.16 -0.42
N HIS A 157 28.10 -6.24 -1.58
CA HIS A 157 29.09 -5.25 -2.07
C HIS A 157 28.48 -3.87 -2.38
N THR A 158 27.25 -3.58 -1.91
CA THR A 158 26.45 -2.39 -2.25
C THR A 158 26.83 -1.16 -1.42
N GLY A 159 27.71 -1.30 -0.42
CA GLY A 159 28.16 -0.18 0.42
C GLY A 159 27.09 0.37 1.37
N ILE A 160 25.96 -0.34 1.59
CA ILE A 160 24.88 0.11 2.48
C ILE A 160 25.13 -0.39 3.90
N THR A 161 25.13 0.54 4.87
CA THR A 161 25.26 0.20 6.29
C THR A 161 23.96 -0.41 6.85
N ALA A 162 24.02 -1.10 7.99
CA ALA A 162 22.81 -1.65 8.62
C ALA A 162 21.78 -0.55 8.98
N SER A 163 22.24 0.59 9.50
CA SER A 163 21.42 1.79 9.71
C SER A 163 20.89 2.34 8.39
N GLY A 164 21.72 2.31 7.33
CA GLY A 164 21.35 2.74 6.00
C GLY A 164 20.22 1.95 5.37
N ARG A 165 20.19 0.62 5.55
CA ARG A 165 19.05 -0.22 5.12
C ARG A 165 17.74 0.24 5.76
N ARG A 166 17.77 0.56 7.06
CA ARG A 166 16.60 1.06 7.79
C ARG A 166 16.16 2.43 7.27
N SER A 167 17.10 3.34 7.01
CA SER A 167 16.79 4.65 6.44
C SER A 167 16.24 4.54 5.02
N MET A 168 16.78 3.66 4.18
CA MET A 168 16.25 3.41 2.83
C MET A 168 14.83 2.83 2.86
N LEU A 169 14.56 1.88 3.76
CA LEU A 169 13.21 1.30 3.91
C LEU A 169 12.20 2.33 4.43
N LYS A 170 12.59 3.22 5.36
CA LYS A 170 11.75 4.35 5.79
C LYS A 170 11.48 5.33 4.64
N LEU A 171 12.50 5.62 3.83
CA LEU A 171 12.36 6.48 2.64
C LEU A 171 11.36 5.87 1.64
N ALA A 172 11.51 4.58 1.33
CA ALA A 172 10.61 3.85 0.45
C ALA A 172 9.17 3.84 0.99
N GLN A 173 8.98 3.53 2.28
CA GLN A 173 7.66 3.56 2.92
C GLN A 173 6.99 4.93 2.75
N ARG A 174 7.72 6.04 2.98
CA ARG A 174 7.21 7.40 2.78
C ARG A 174 6.86 7.67 1.30
N MET A 175 7.70 7.20 0.38
CA MET A 175 7.43 7.28 -1.07
C MET A 175 6.11 6.59 -1.43
N THR A 176 5.89 5.37 -0.94
CA THR A 176 4.67 4.60 -1.18
C THR A 176 3.44 5.23 -0.51
N ASP A 177 3.58 5.77 0.70
CA ASP A 177 2.50 6.47 1.39
C ASP A 177 2.06 7.71 0.60
N ASN A 178 3.02 8.50 0.13
CA ASN A 178 2.77 9.69 -0.71
C ASN A 178 2.11 9.32 -2.05
N PHE A 179 2.55 8.24 -2.69
CA PHE A 179 1.92 7.71 -3.90
C PHE A 179 0.45 7.34 -3.65
N CYS A 180 0.18 6.56 -2.59
CA CYS A 180 -1.17 6.13 -2.24
C CYS A 180 -2.08 7.34 -1.96
N ALA A 181 -1.57 8.34 -1.22
CA ALA A 181 -2.30 9.56 -0.91
C ALA A 181 -2.63 10.38 -2.17
N GLY A 182 -1.69 10.45 -3.12
CA GLY A 182 -1.84 11.15 -4.40
C GLY A 182 -2.85 10.49 -5.34
N VAL A 183 -2.89 9.16 -5.43
CA VAL A 183 -3.81 8.42 -6.31
C VAL A 183 -5.26 8.52 -5.83
N CYS A 184 -5.49 8.29 -4.53
CA CYS A 184 -6.85 8.16 -3.99
C CYS A 184 -7.51 9.49 -3.61
N ALA A 185 -6.84 10.63 -3.78
CA ALA A 185 -7.28 11.92 -3.23
C ALA A 185 -7.48 11.87 -1.71
N SER A 186 -6.53 11.22 -1.01
CA SER A 186 -6.60 11.08 0.43
C SER A 186 -6.77 12.46 1.08
N THR A 187 -7.73 12.56 2.00
CA THR A 187 -7.99 13.78 2.76
C THR A 187 -6.79 14.19 3.62
N VAL A 188 -5.80 13.31 3.81
CA VAL A 188 -4.50 13.59 4.45
C VAL A 188 -3.89 14.89 3.90
N HIS A 189 -4.07 15.14 2.61
CA HIS A 189 -3.77 16.42 2.01
C HIS A 189 -5.03 17.10 1.48
N LYS A 190 -5.08 18.43 1.60
CA LYS A 190 -6.14 19.25 1.00
C LYS A 190 -5.89 19.38 -0.51
N TRP A 191 -6.38 18.41 -1.27
CA TRP A 191 -6.32 18.42 -2.74
C TRP A 191 -7.42 19.28 -3.34
N ASN A 192 -7.07 20.04 -4.38
CA ASN A 192 -8.01 20.76 -5.23
C ASN A 192 -8.12 20.02 -6.56
N LYS A 193 -9.32 19.53 -6.90
CA LYS A 193 -9.57 18.90 -8.21
C LYS A 193 -9.48 19.97 -9.30
N LEU A 194 -8.67 19.70 -10.32
CA LEU A 194 -8.60 20.54 -11.52
C LEU A 194 -9.59 20.01 -12.55
N ASN A 195 -10.64 20.78 -12.84
CA ASN A 195 -11.54 20.49 -13.94
C ASN A 195 -10.99 21.13 -15.22
N VAL A 196 -10.20 20.38 -15.97
CA VAL A 196 -9.62 20.82 -17.24
C VAL A 196 -10.54 20.31 -18.36
N GLY A 197 -11.14 21.21 -19.15
CA GLY A 197 -12.20 20.85 -20.12
C GLY A 197 -11.80 19.91 -21.27
N ASN A 198 -10.52 19.53 -21.39
CA ASN A 198 -9.99 18.63 -22.42
C ASN A 198 -9.43 17.31 -21.85
N VAL A 199 -9.71 17.00 -20.58
CA VAL A 199 -9.22 15.78 -19.92
C VAL A 199 -10.37 14.79 -19.81
N ASP A 200 -10.10 13.53 -20.15
CA ASP A 200 -11.04 12.41 -20.05
C ASP A 200 -11.63 12.31 -18.64
N GLU A 201 -12.91 11.94 -18.52
CA GLU A 201 -13.61 11.81 -17.24
C GLU A 201 -12.95 10.78 -16.31
N ASP A 202 -12.27 9.79 -16.88
CA ASP A 202 -11.55 8.73 -16.15
C ASP A 202 -10.15 9.16 -15.68
N VAL A 203 -9.72 10.39 -15.99
CA VAL A 203 -8.45 10.96 -15.54
C VAL A 203 -8.70 11.97 -14.43
N ARG A 204 -8.13 11.69 -13.26
CA ARG A 204 -8.18 12.58 -12.10
C ARG A 204 -6.92 13.43 -12.04
N VAL A 205 -7.07 14.74 -12.15
CA VAL A 205 -5.99 15.71 -11.95
C VAL A 205 -6.28 16.57 -10.72
N MET A 206 -5.30 16.67 -9.81
CA MET A 206 -5.42 17.41 -8.56
C MET A 206 -4.16 18.21 -8.27
N THR A 207 -4.31 19.33 -7.58
CA THR A 207 -3.19 20.13 -7.08
C THR A 207 -3.28 20.35 -5.59
N ARG A 208 -2.12 20.49 -4.95
CA ARG A 208 -2.01 21.02 -3.59
C ARG A 208 -0.81 21.93 -3.48
N LYS A 209 -0.84 22.83 -2.50
CA LYS A 209 0.31 23.66 -2.15
C LYS A 209 1.13 22.92 -1.08
N SER A 210 2.43 22.74 -1.33
CA SER A 210 3.41 22.25 -0.35
C SER A 210 4.30 23.42 0.04
N VAL A 211 4.31 23.79 1.32
CA VAL A 211 5.12 24.94 1.82
C VAL A 211 6.06 24.49 2.93
N ASP A 212 5.56 23.65 3.84
CA ASP A 212 6.28 23.22 5.05
C ASP A 212 6.22 21.68 5.24
N ASP A 213 6.20 20.92 4.14
CA ASP A 213 6.14 19.45 4.18
C ASP A 213 7.56 18.85 4.04
N PRO A 214 8.16 18.31 5.12
CA PRO A 214 9.52 17.80 5.07
C PRO A 214 9.70 16.69 4.02
N GLY A 215 10.67 16.91 3.14
CA GLY A 215 11.03 15.99 2.08
C GLY A 215 9.99 15.91 0.96
N GLU A 216 9.21 16.98 0.76
CA GLU A 216 8.63 17.33 -0.52
C GLU A 216 9.19 18.68 -1.00
N PRO A 217 9.37 18.88 -2.32
CA PRO A 217 9.75 20.19 -2.84
C PRO A 217 8.70 21.27 -2.52
N PRO A 218 9.09 22.48 -2.06
CA PRO A 218 8.16 23.57 -1.86
C PRO A 218 7.58 24.04 -3.20
N GLY A 219 6.27 24.29 -3.24
CA GLY A 219 5.58 24.76 -4.44
C GLY A 219 4.19 24.15 -4.61
N ILE A 220 3.81 23.95 -5.87
CA ILE A 220 2.56 23.28 -6.25
C ILE A 220 2.89 21.84 -6.62
N VAL A 221 2.29 20.90 -5.91
CA VAL A 221 2.35 19.48 -6.24
C VAL A 221 1.14 19.14 -7.11
N LEU A 222 1.39 18.56 -8.26
CA LEU A 222 0.38 18.04 -9.18
C LEU A 222 0.32 16.51 -9.02
N SER A 223 -0.89 15.98 -8.86
CA SER A 223 -1.17 14.54 -8.94
C SER A 223 -2.08 14.28 -10.13
N ALA A 224 -1.70 13.33 -10.97
CA ALA A 224 -2.52 12.82 -12.06
C ALA A 224 -2.62 11.31 -11.94
N ALA A 225 -3.84 10.77 -11.98
CA ALA A 225 -4.09 9.34 -11.89
C ALA A 225 -5.16 8.93 -12.89
N THR A 226 -5.02 7.73 -13.44
CA THR A 226 -6.02 7.07 -14.30
C THR A 226 -6.06 5.58 -14.00
N SER A 227 -6.98 4.86 -14.61
CA SER A 227 -7.04 3.40 -14.56
C SER A 227 -7.32 2.86 -15.95
N VAL A 228 -6.58 1.82 -16.33
CA VAL A 228 -6.73 1.16 -17.62
C VAL A 228 -6.86 -0.34 -17.39
N TRP A 229 -7.71 -0.98 -18.20
CA TRP A 229 -7.79 -2.42 -18.26
C TRP A 229 -6.79 -2.95 -19.29
N LEU A 230 -6.13 -4.07 -18.98
CA LEU A 230 -5.19 -4.70 -19.90
C LEU A 230 -5.45 -6.21 -19.99
N PRO A 231 -5.44 -6.81 -21.20
CA PRO A 231 -5.66 -8.24 -21.41
C PRO A 231 -4.40 -9.08 -21.10
N VAL A 232 -3.76 -8.83 -19.96
CA VAL A 232 -2.54 -9.53 -19.52
C VAL A 232 -2.67 -9.93 -18.05
N SER A 233 -1.96 -10.98 -17.63
CA SER A 233 -1.99 -11.37 -16.22
C SER A 233 -1.31 -10.30 -15.34
N PRO A 234 -1.83 -10.04 -14.12
CA PRO A 234 -1.20 -9.10 -13.18
C PRO A 234 0.28 -9.39 -12.93
N GLN A 235 0.64 -10.68 -12.82
CA GLN A 235 2.02 -11.12 -12.63
C GLN A 235 2.92 -10.70 -13.78
N ARG A 236 2.50 -10.94 -15.03
CA ARG A 236 3.30 -10.59 -16.21
C ARG A 236 3.52 -9.09 -16.32
N LEU A 237 2.48 -8.30 -16.04
CA LEU A 237 2.60 -6.83 -16.03
C LEU A 237 3.51 -6.34 -14.91
N PHE A 238 3.40 -6.93 -13.72
CA PHE A 238 4.26 -6.62 -12.59
C PHE A 238 5.74 -6.92 -12.88
N ASP A 239 6.02 -8.10 -13.43
CA ASP A 239 7.38 -8.50 -13.79
C ASP A 239 7.96 -7.60 -14.89
N PHE A 240 7.14 -7.21 -15.88
CA PHE A 240 7.54 -6.24 -16.91
C PHE A 240 7.88 -4.86 -16.32
N LEU A 241 7.03 -4.32 -15.45
CA LEU A 241 7.20 -2.98 -14.90
C LEU A 241 8.35 -2.87 -13.90
N ARG A 242 8.67 -3.95 -13.17
CA ARG A 242 9.75 -3.92 -12.18
C ARG A 242 11.15 -4.16 -12.77
N ASP A 243 11.23 -4.78 -13.95
CA ASP A 243 12.49 -5.18 -14.59
C ASP A 243 13.29 -3.95 -15.04
N GLU A 244 14.48 -3.79 -14.47
CA GLU A 244 15.36 -2.66 -14.74
C GLU A 244 15.81 -2.57 -16.20
N ARG A 245 15.84 -3.70 -16.90
CA ARG A 245 16.30 -3.82 -18.30
C ARG A 245 15.22 -3.40 -19.29
N LEU A 246 13.96 -3.56 -18.91
CA LEU A 246 12.80 -3.22 -19.72
C LEU A 246 12.25 -1.82 -19.39
N ARG A 247 12.84 -1.12 -18.42
CA ARG A 247 12.38 0.19 -17.96
C ARG A 247 12.33 1.23 -19.09
N SER A 248 13.26 1.16 -20.04
CA SER A 248 13.31 2.09 -21.18
C SER A 248 12.10 2.02 -22.11
N GLU A 249 11.36 0.92 -22.06
CA GLU A 249 10.15 0.73 -22.88
C GLU A 249 8.96 1.58 -22.40
N TRP A 250 9.00 2.09 -21.16
CA TRP A 250 7.84 2.77 -20.57
C TRP A 250 8.17 4.00 -19.71
N ASP A 251 9.37 4.09 -19.11
CA ASP A 251 9.73 5.22 -18.26
C ASP A 251 10.57 6.24 -19.04
N ILE A 252 10.04 7.43 -19.27
CA ILE A 252 10.79 8.53 -19.89
C ILE A 252 12.04 8.93 -19.08
N LEU A 253 12.04 8.70 -17.75
CA LEU A 253 13.19 9.01 -16.89
C LEU A 253 14.40 8.12 -17.17
N SER A 254 14.22 7.01 -17.90
CA SER A 254 15.30 6.14 -18.35
C SER A 254 16.21 6.76 -19.42
N ASN A 255 15.76 7.85 -20.07
CA ASN A 255 16.39 8.44 -21.25
C ASN A 255 16.66 7.42 -22.38
N GLY A 256 15.84 6.37 -22.47
CA GLY A 256 15.95 5.33 -23.51
C GLY A 256 17.12 4.35 -23.33
N GLY A 257 17.85 4.43 -22.22
CA GLY A 257 18.96 3.53 -21.91
C GLY A 257 18.60 2.45 -20.87
N PRO A 258 19.34 1.32 -20.83
CA PRO A 258 19.14 0.31 -19.80
C PRO A 258 19.51 0.85 -18.42
N MET A 259 18.78 0.44 -17.39
CA MET A 259 19.12 0.77 -16.00
C MET A 259 19.99 -0.33 -15.39
N GLN A 260 20.81 0.06 -14.42
CA GLN A 260 21.57 -0.84 -13.56
C GLN A 260 21.05 -0.76 -12.14
N GLU A 261 20.76 -1.91 -11.54
CA GLU A 261 20.49 -2.01 -10.10
C GLU A 261 21.80 -1.83 -9.32
N MET A 262 21.89 -0.76 -8.53
CA MET A 262 23.04 -0.44 -7.68
C MET A 262 22.92 -1.07 -6.29
N ALA A 263 21.68 -1.19 -5.81
CA ALA A 263 21.38 -1.70 -4.49
C ALA A 263 20.03 -2.39 -4.49
N HIS A 264 19.92 -3.39 -3.63
CA HIS A 264 18.74 -4.22 -3.46
C HIS A 264 18.52 -4.51 -1.98
N ILE A 265 17.29 -4.32 -1.51
CA ILE A 265 16.86 -4.67 -0.15
C ILE A 265 15.57 -5.46 -0.25
N ALA A 266 15.63 -6.75 0.06
CA ALA A 266 14.43 -7.59 0.16
C ALA A 266 13.52 -7.11 1.32
N LYS A 267 12.20 -7.17 1.10
CA LYS A 267 11.14 -6.79 2.07
C LYS A 267 10.25 -7.97 2.48
N GLY A 268 10.49 -9.16 1.98
CA GLY A 268 9.73 -10.35 2.34
C GLY A 268 10.30 -11.61 1.72
N GLN A 269 9.55 -12.70 1.81
CA GLN A 269 9.96 -13.98 1.21
C GLN A 269 9.86 -13.98 -0.31
N ASP A 270 8.85 -13.28 -0.86
CA ASP A 270 8.68 -13.14 -2.29
C ASP A 270 9.71 -12.14 -2.86
N HIS A 271 10.47 -12.58 -3.86
CA HIS A 271 11.50 -11.76 -4.52
C HIS A 271 10.95 -10.49 -5.20
N GLY A 272 9.65 -10.42 -5.47
CA GLY A 272 9.00 -9.21 -5.95
C GLY A 272 8.80 -8.13 -4.88
N ASN A 273 8.95 -8.45 -3.61
CA ASN A 273 8.89 -7.49 -2.52
C ASN A 273 10.29 -6.96 -2.21
N CYS A 274 10.68 -5.82 -2.79
CA CYS A 274 11.99 -5.22 -2.55
C CYS A 274 12.00 -3.69 -2.66
N VAL A 275 13.10 -3.10 -2.21
CA VAL A 275 13.51 -1.73 -2.50
C VAL A 275 14.80 -1.79 -3.31
N SER A 276 14.81 -1.16 -4.48
CA SER A 276 15.95 -1.11 -5.38
C SER A 276 16.38 0.32 -5.64
N LEU A 277 17.67 0.54 -5.83
CA LEU A 277 18.21 1.81 -6.29
C LEU A 277 18.77 1.63 -7.70
N LEU A 278 18.16 2.28 -8.67
CA LEU A 278 18.50 2.15 -10.08
C LEU A 278 19.30 3.36 -10.56
N ARG A 279 20.26 3.13 -11.44
CA ARG A 279 21.03 4.16 -12.12
C ARG A 279 20.94 3.97 -13.62
N ALA A 280 20.82 5.07 -14.36
CA ALA A 280 20.91 5.03 -15.81
C ALA A 280 22.32 4.59 -16.25
N SER A 281 22.40 3.59 -17.11
CA SER A 281 23.66 3.19 -17.74
C SER A 281 24.00 4.18 -18.86
N ALA A 282 24.29 5.43 -18.51
CA ALA A 282 24.70 6.42 -19.50
C ALA A 282 26.12 6.09 -20.02
N MET A 283 26.32 6.17 -21.34
CA MET A 283 27.64 6.03 -21.99
C MET A 283 28.66 7.10 -21.54
N ASN A 284 28.22 8.12 -20.80
CA ASN A 284 29.06 9.16 -20.19
C ASN A 284 28.75 9.24 -18.68
N ALA A 285 29.65 8.72 -17.84
CA ALA A 285 29.51 8.62 -16.38
C ALA A 285 29.35 9.97 -15.63
N ASN A 286 29.43 11.12 -16.33
CA ASN A 286 29.41 12.46 -15.74
C ASN A 286 28.07 13.21 -15.85
N GLN A 287 26.99 12.61 -16.40
CA GLN A 287 25.79 13.39 -16.78
C GLN A 287 24.48 13.08 -16.03
N SER A 288 24.35 12.00 -15.24
CA SER A 288 23.13 11.76 -14.44
C SER A 288 23.35 12.09 -12.97
N SER A 289 22.86 13.24 -12.51
CA SER A 289 22.88 13.66 -11.09
C SER A 289 21.85 12.94 -10.21
N MET A 290 21.01 12.09 -10.81
CA MET A 290 19.86 11.45 -10.16
C MET A 290 19.95 9.92 -10.24
N LEU A 291 19.41 9.26 -9.22
CA LEU A 291 19.09 7.84 -9.16
C LEU A 291 17.57 7.67 -9.14
N ILE A 292 17.10 6.46 -9.34
CA ILE A 292 15.69 6.11 -9.16
C ILE A 292 15.58 5.18 -7.96
N LEU A 293 14.90 5.64 -6.90
CA LEU A 293 14.47 4.76 -5.83
C LEU A 293 13.20 4.05 -6.30
N GLN A 294 13.18 2.73 -6.24
CA GLN A 294 12.02 1.91 -6.58
C GLN A 294 11.63 1.05 -5.39
N GLU A 295 10.35 1.03 -5.07
CA GLU A 295 9.73 0.07 -4.17
C GLU A 295 8.74 -0.78 -4.96
N THR A 296 8.90 -2.10 -4.86
CA THR A 296 7.93 -3.04 -5.41
C THR A 296 7.30 -3.86 -4.32
N CYS A 297 6.03 -4.20 -4.51
CA CYS A 297 5.38 -5.18 -3.68
C CYS A 297 4.38 -6.04 -4.45
N ILE A 298 4.21 -7.28 -4.01
CA ILE A 298 3.25 -8.23 -4.56
C ILE A 298 2.71 -9.13 -3.45
N ASP A 299 1.41 -9.42 -3.51
CA ASP A 299 0.74 -10.34 -2.61
C ASP A 299 -0.51 -10.99 -3.24
N ALA A 300 -1.31 -11.65 -2.40
CA ALA A 300 -2.54 -12.32 -2.81
C ALA A 300 -3.69 -11.39 -3.24
N ALA A 301 -3.56 -10.07 -3.07
CA ALA A 301 -4.56 -9.08 -3.46
C ALA A 301 -4.13 -8.19 -4.64
N GLY A 302 -2.83 -8.01 -4.87
CA GLY A 302 -2.32 -7.23 -6.00
C GLY A 302 -0.83 -6.93 -5.90
N SER A 303 -0.38 -5.96 -6.69
CA SER A 303 1.01 -5.53 -6.68
C SER A 303 1.17 -4.02 -6.93
N LEU A 304 2.29 -3.47 -6.49
CA LEU A 304 2.67 -2.08 -6.70
C LEU A 304 4.10 -1.99 -7.23
N VAL A 305 4.32 -1.03 -8.12
CA VAL A 305 5.65 -0.55 -8.52
C VAL A 305 5.64 0.96 -8.34
N VAL A 306 6.26 1.45 -7.27
CA VAL A 306 6.34 2.87 -6.93
C VAL A 306 7.79 3.32 -7.04
N TYR A 307 8.04 4.48 -7.62
CA TYR A 307 9.38 4.98 -7.81
C TYR A 307 9.43 6.51 -7.78
N ALA A 308 10.62 7.05 -7.50
CA ALA A 308 10.88 8.48 -7.54
C ALA A 308 12.34 8.75 -7.92
N PRO A 309 12.62 9.83 -8.68
CA PRO A 309 13.98 10.33 -8.82
C PRO A 309 14.47 10.86 -7.47
N VAL A 310 15.72 10.55 -7.14
CA VAL A 310 16.40 10.96 -5.90
C VAL A 310 17.83 11.41 -6.22
N ASP A 311 18.33 12.39 -5.48
CA ASP A 311 19.67 12.92 -5.68
C ASP A 311 20.74 11.99 -5.08
N ILE A 312 21.88 11.86 -5.78
CA ILE A 312 22.99 11.01 -5.34
C ILE A 312 23.51 11.42 -3.94
N PRO A 313 23.72 12.72 -3.62
CA PRO A 313 24.20 13.11 -2.30
C PRO A 313 23.27 12.73 -1.16
N ALA A 314 21.95 12.97 -1.27
CA ALA A 314 21.04 12.55 -0.20
C ALA A 314 20.98 11.03 -0.10
N MET A 315 20.98 10.30 -1.22
CA MET A 315 21.01 8.84 -1.16
C MET A 315 22.28 8.30 -0.51
N HIS A 316 23.44 8.93 -0.71
CA HIS A 316 24.66 8.56 0.00
C HIS A 316 24.50 8.74 1.51
N VAL A 317 23.88 9.84 1.96
CA VAL A 317 23.58 10.06 3.38
C VAL A 317 22.61 9.00 3.93
N VAL A 318 21.53 8.71 3.19
CA VAL A 318 20.54 7.69 3.55
C VAL A 318 21.16 6.30 3.64
N MET A 319 21.99 5.90 2.67
CA MET A 319 22.68 4.60 2.63
C MET A 319 23.70 4.42 3.76
N ASN A 320 24.12 5.51 4.39
CA ASN A 320 24.98 5.49 5.58
C ASN A 320 24.19 5.61 6.90
N GLY A 321 22.86 5.68 6.85
CA GLY A 321 21.98 5.72 8.02
C GLY A 321 21.59 7.12 8.47
N GLY A 322 21.78 8.13 7.62
CA GLY A 322 21.24 9.46 7.86
C GLY A 322 19.71 9.49 7.83
N ASP A 323 19.14 10.61 8.28
CA ASP A 323 17.70 10.79 8.32
C ASP A 323 17.11 10.94 6.91
N SER A 324 16.12 10.10 6.60
CA SER A 324 15.44 10.10 5.31
C SER A 324 14.24 11.04 5.26
N ALA A 325 13.87 11.70 6.36
CA ALA A 325 12.67 12.54 6.44
C ALA A 325 12.71 13.77 5.51
N TYR A 326 13.90 14.29 5.23
CA TYR A 326 14.08 15.51 4.43
C TYR A 326 14.46 15.27 2.97
N VAL A 327 14.59 14.01 2.56
CA VAL A 327 14.88 13.68 1.15
C VAL A 327 13.65 14.05 0.32
N ALA A 328 13.82 14.91 -0.67
CA ALA A 328 12.72 15.33 -1.52
C ALA A 328 12.23 14.16 -2.40
N LEU A 329 10.93 13.86 -2.35
CA LEU A 329 10.31 12.82 -3.18
C LEU A 329 9.06 13.35 -3.88
N LEU A 330 8.93 12.99 -5.16
CA LEU A 330 7.69 13.10 -5.93
C LEU A 330 7.43 11.74 -6.58
N PRO A 331 6.68 10.85 -5.90
CA PRO A 331 6.52 9.49 -6.37
C PRO A 331 5.60 9.38 -7.58
N SER A 332 5.91 8.42 -8.43
CA SER A 332 5.06 7.92 -9.52
C SER A 332 5.01 6.40 -9.44
N GLY A 333 4.08 5.77 -10.13
CA GLY A 333 3.99 4.32 -10.07
C GLY A 333 2.69 3.73 -10.60
N PHE A 334 2.58 2.42 -10.38
CA PHE A 334 1.49 1.58 -10.85
C PHE A 334 0.93 0.78 -9.70
N ALA A 335 -0.40 0.79 -9.57
CA ALA A 335 -1.15 -0.20 -8.81
C ALA A 335 -1.76 -1.21 -9.78
N ILE A 336 -1.48 -2.49 -9.55
CA ILE A 336 -1.93 -3.58 -10.41
C ILE A 336 -2.85 -4.47 -9.58
N VAL A 337 -4.09 -4.59 -10.03
CA VAL A 337 -5.13 -5.39 -9.38
C VAL A 337 -5.74 -6.36 -10.39
N PRO A 338 -6.14 -7.57 -9.97
CA PRO A 338 -6.86 -8.50 -10.84
C PRO A 338 -8.32 -8.08 -11.01
N ASP A 339 -8.96 -8.48 -12.11
CA ASP A 339 -10.42 -8.27 -12.26
C ASP A 339 -11.21 -9.17 -11.30
N GLY A 340 -10.69 -10.35 -10.93
CA GLY A 340 -11.37 -11.23 -9.99
C GLY A 340 -10.72 -12.62 -9.86
N PRO A 341 -11.41 -13.57 -9.19
CA PRO A 341 -10.94 -14.93 -8.98
C PRO A 341 -10.92 -15.71 -10.30
N GLY A 342 -9.80 -15.61 -11.02
CA GLY A 342 -9.58 -16.24 -12.34
C GLY A 342 -8.59 -15.48 -13.22
N SER A 343 -8.39 -14.18 -12.98
CA SER A 343 -7.44 -13.34 -13.75
C SER A 343 -5.97 -13.57 -13.37
N ARG A 344 -5.73 -14.33 -12.29
CA ARG A 344 -4.40 -14.80 -11.90
C ARG A 344 -4.09 -16.01 -12.76
N GLY A 345 -3.30 -15.79 -13.83
CA GLY A 345 -2.86 -16.87 -14.73
C GLY A 345 -2.36 -18.08 -13.95
N ALA A 346 -2.59 -19.28 -14.50
CA ALA A 346 -2.35 -20.55 -13.83
C ALA A 346 -0.99 -20.58 -13.11
N THR A 347 -1.01 -20.62 -11.79
CA THR A 347 0.14 -21.05 -11.02
C THR A 347 0.41 -22.50 -11.42
N SER A 348 1.57 -22.75 -12.02
CA SER A 348 2.05 -24.09 -12.38
C SER A 348 2.41 -24.86 -11.11
N ASN A 349 1.42 -25.21 -10.31
CA ASN A 349 1.57 -26.20 -9.25
C ASN A 349 1.01 -27.55 -9.72
N GLY A 350 1.93 -28.51 -9.76
CA GLY A 350 1.83 -29.91 -10.15
C GLY A 350 0.45 -30.55 -10.22
N GLN A 351 0.25 -31.26 -11.34
CA GLN A 351 -0.78 -32.27 -11.57
C GLN A 351 -1.11 -33.06 -10.29
N VAL A 352 -2.32 -32.85 -9.76
CA VAL A 352 -2.98 -33.90 -8.98
C VAL A 352 -3.59 -34.86 -10.00
N ASN A 353 -2.92 -36.00 -10.18
CA ASN A 353 -3.45 -37.14 -10.92
C ASN A 353 -4.84 -37.50 -10.39
N ARG A 354 -5.87 -37.27 -11.21
CA ARG A 354 -7.14 -37.98 -11.12
C ARG A 354 -7.03 -39.25 -11.96
N ASN A 355 -6.72 -40.37 -11.32
CA ASN A 355 -7.22 -41.68 -11.71
C ASN A 355 -8.25 -42.04 -10.61
N GLY A 356 -9.50 -42.43 -10.86
CA GLY A 356 -9.99 -43.24 -11.98
C GLY A 356 -9.92 -44.70 -11.55
N GLY A 357 -10.91 -45.14 -10.76
CA GLY A 357 -11.05 -46.48 -10.18
C GLY A 357 -12.10 -46.48 -9.09
#